data_AF-A0A355SXQ2-F1
#
_entry.id   AF-A0A355SXQ2-F1
#
_cell.length_a   1.000
_cell.length_b   1.000
_cell.length_c   1.000
_cell.angle_alpha   90.00
_cell.angle_beta   90.00
_cell.angle_gamma   90.00
#
_symmetry.space_group_name_H-M   'P 1'
#
loop_
_entity.id
_entity.type
_entity.pdbx_description
1 polymer ?
#
loop_
_entity_poly.entity_id
_entity_poly.type
_entity_poly.pdbx_seq_one_letter_code
_entity_poly.pdbx_strand_id
1 'polypeptide(L)' 'GHPLGGSGTKLMTTLIHALQKKNKRYGLQTMCEGGGLANVSIVERL' A
#
# COMPACT_ATOMS: atom_id res chain seq x y z
N GLY A 1 0.48 6.44 13.36
CA GLY A 1 0.78 7.76 12.77
C GLY A 1 1.32 7.62 11.36
N HIS A 2 1.79 8.73 10.80
CA HIS A 2 2.31 8.89 9.44
C HIS A 2 3.80 9.25 9.47
N PRO A 3 4.72 8.27 9.66
CA PRO A 3 6.15 8.53 9.51
C PRO A 3 6.44 8.83 8.03
N LEU A 4 6.79 10.07 7.72
CA LEU A 4 7.19 10.48 6.37
C LEU A 4 8.37 9.60 5.90
N GLY A 5 8.33 9.16 4.64
CA GLY A 5 9.30 8.19 4.07
C GLY A 5 9.07 6.72 4.46
N GLY A 6 8.51 6.43 5.63
CA GLY A 6 8.23 5.04 6.09
C GLY A 6 6.78 4.57 5.90
N SER A 7 5.84 5.50 5.69
CA SER A 7 4.40 5.19 5.65
C SER A 7 4.01 4.32 4.45
N GLY A 8 4.63 4.52 3.28
CA GLY A 8 4.35 3.74 2.08
C GLY A 8 4.65 2.24 2.27
N THR A 9 5.82 1.91 2.81
CA THR A 9 6.22 0.53 3.11
C THR A 9 5.31 -0.08 4.16
N LYS A 10 4.99 0.65 5.23
CA LYS A 10 4.09 0.17 6.29
C LYS A 10 2.71 -0.21 5.74
N LEU A 11 2.13 0.65 4.89
CA LEU A 11 0.85 0.39 4.25
C LEU A 11 0.94 -0.81 3.29
N MET A 12 2.04 -0.93 2.54
CA MET A 12 2.25 -2.02 1.60
C MET A 12 2.33 -3.37 2.31
N THR A 13 3.11 -3.45 3.39
CA THR A 13 3.19 -4.65 4.25
C THR A 13 1.81 -5.01 4.82
N THR A 14 1.04 -4.01 5.27
CA THR A 14 -0.33 -4.24 5.76
C THR A 14 -1.23 -4.80 4.66
N LEU A 15 -1.16 -4.26 3.44
CA LEU A 15 -1.93 -4.72 2.28
C LEU A 15 -1.59 -6.17 1.93
N ILE A 16 -0.31 -6.53 1.82
CA ILE A 16 0.15 -7.88 1.47
C ILE A 16 -0.39 -8.90 2.50
N HIS A 17 -0.23 -8.63 3.79
CA HIS A 17 -0.76 -9.52 4.83
C HIS A 17 -2.29 -9.59 4.80
N ALA A 18 -2.98 -8.49 4.49
CA ALA A 18 -4.43 -8.49 4.35
C ALA A 18 -4.90 -9.33 3.16
N LEU A 19 -4.22 -9.27 2.01
CA LEU A 19 -4.53 -10.09 0.84
C LEU A 19 -4.35 -11.59 1.16
N GLN A 20 -3.27 -11.95 1.87
CA GLN A 20 -3.02 -13.32 2.29
C GLN A 20 -4.11 -13.81 3.26
N LYS A 21 -4.38 -13.04 4.33
CA LYS A 21 -5.40 -13.40 5.34
C LYS A 21 -6.80 -13.52 4.75
N LYS A 22 -7.13 -12.70 3.74
CA LYS A 22 -8.47 -12.67 3.11
C LYS A 22 -8.57 -13.53 1.85
N ASN A 23 -7.51 -14.28 1.50
CA ASN A 23 -7.40 -15.04 0.25
C ASN A 23 -7.82 -14.23 -0.99
N LYS A 24 -7.32 -12.99 -1.10
CA LYS A 24 -7.56 -12.10 -2.25
C LYS A 24 -6.33 -12.04 -3.15
N ARG A 25 -6.56 -11.83 -4.45
CA ARG A 25 -5.51 -11.85 -5.48
C ARG A 25 -4.86 -10.49 -5.70
N TYR A 26 -5.66 -9.44 -5.89
CA TYR A 26 -5.15 -8.10 -6.21
C TYR A 26 -5.40 -7.12 -5.08
N GLY A 27 -4.43 -6.23 -4.86
CA GLY A 27 -4.55 -5.06 -4.00
C GLY A 27 -4.07 -3.80 -4.72
N LEU A 28 -4.66 -2.67 -4.34
CA LEU A 28 -4.25 -1.34 -4.82
C LEU A 28 -3.85 -0.51 -3.60
N GLN A 29 -2.64 0.03 -3.64
CA GLN A 29 -2.18 1.05 -2.72
C GLN A 29 -2.16 2.41 -3.44
N THR A 30 -2.64 3.44 -2.76
CA THR A 30 -2.47 4.83 -3.18
C THR A 30 -2.16 5.69 -1.97
N MET A 31 -1.44 6.80 -2.19
CA MET A 31 -1.20 7.82 -1.18
C MET A 31 -0.97 9.18 -1.84
N CYS A 32 -1.40 10.23 -1.14
CA CYS A 32 -1.04 11.59 -1.49
C CYS A 32 0.37 11.93 -1.00
N GLU A 33 0.99 12.88 -1.68
CA GLU A 33 2.29 13.43 -1.36
C GLU A 33 2.25 14.96 -1.43
N GLY A 34 3.23 15.62 -0.82
CA GLY A 34 3.37 17.07 -0.90
C GLY A 34 3.53 17.55 -2.34
N GLY A 35 3.08 18.78 -2.62
CA GLY A 35 3.17 19.35 -3.97
C GLY A 35 2.06 18.90 -4.93
N GLY A 36 0.98 18.30 -4.43
CA GLY A 36 -0.17 17.88 -5.24
C GLY A 36 0.07 16.57 -6.02
N LEU A 37 1.00 15.75 -5.54
CA LEU A 37 1.37 14.48 -6.16
C LEU A 37 0.67 13.31 -5.48
N ALA A 38 0.62 12.18 -6.17
CA ALA A 38 0.17 10.91 -5.63
C ALA A 38 0.83 9.75 -6.36
N ASN A 39 1.06 8.66 -5.63
CA ASN A 39 1.47 7.39 -6.22
C ASN A 39 0.32 6.37 -6.17
N VAL A 40 0.37 5.42 -7.09
CA VAL A 40 -0.55 4.28 -7.16
C VAL A 40 0.25 3.04 -7.52
N SER A 41 0.00 1.93 -6.83
CA SER A 41 0.63 0.64 -7.10
C SER A 41 -0.39 -0.48 -6.98
N ILE A 42 -0.41 -1.35 -7.98
CA ILE A 42 -1.20 -2.59 -7.95
C ILE A 42 -0.26 -3.75 -7.64
N VAL A 43 -0.67 -4.61 -6.72
CA VAL A 43 0.10 -5.81 -6.35
C VAL A 43 -0.77 -7.06 -6.53
N GLU A 44 -0.13 -8.14 -6.97
CA GLU A 44 -0.72 -9.47 -7.05
C GLU A 44 -0.12 -10.36 -5.97
N ARG A 45 -0.96 -11.05 -5.21
CA ARG A 45 -0.55 -12.06 -4.25
C ARG A 45 -0.28 -13.38 -4.98
N LEU A 46 0.95 -13.88 -4.86
CA LEU A 46 1.37 -15.20 -5.32
C LEU A 46 0.76 -16.34 -4.47
#